data_AF-A0A7W1H4R4-F1
#
_entry.id   AF-A0A7W1H4R4-F1
#
_cell.length_a   1.000
_cell.length_b   1.000
_cell.length_c   1.000
_cell.angle_alpha   90.00
_cell.angle_beta   90.00
_cell.angle_gamma   90.00
#
_symmetry.space_group_name_H-M   'P 1'
#
loop_
_entity.id
_entity.type
_entity.pdbx_description
1 polymer ?
#
loop_
_entity_poly.entity_id
_entity_poly.type
_entity_poly.pdbx_seq_one_letter_code
_entity_poly.pdbx_strand_id
1 'polypeptide(L)'
;MCGIAGIIYRDGEPHPIGDEMTRMLQSMKHRGPDSTGYALYGAAPENGSLVMRYKLADANTPRDFEFEERLRRHRREVETRLARL
;
A
#
# COMPACT_ATOMS: atom_id res chain seq x y z
N MET A 1 5.39 12.96 -19.60
CA MET A 1 6.74 12.35 -19.59
C MET A 1 6.87 11.51 -18.32
N CYS A 2 6.95 10.19 -18.38
CA CYS A 2 6.98 9.40 -17.13
C CYS A 2 8.28 9.60 -16.33
N GLY A 3 8.23 9.42 -15.01
CA GLY A 3 9.37 9.49 -14.11
C GLY A 3 9.41 8.34 -13.11
N ILE A 4 10.61 7.81 -12.85
CA ILE A 4 10.84 6.71 -11.91
C ILE A 4 11.94 7.17 -10.95
N ALA A 5 11.72 6.94 -9.66
CA ALA A 5 12.68 7.16 -8.58
C ALA A 5 12.50 6.08 -7.51
N GLY A 6 13.52 5.88 -6.66
CA GLY A 6 13.51 4.85 -5.62
C GLY A 6 14.31 5.27 -4.38
N ILE A 7 13.97 4.65 -3.25
CA ILE A 7 14.60 4.86 -1.94
C ILE A 7 15.14 3.50 -1.47
N ILE A 8 16.37 3.46 -0.96
CA ILE A 8 17.01 2.27 -0.40
C ILE A 8 17.57 2.61 0.97
N TYR A 9 17.06 1.96 2.01
CA TYR A 9 17.66 1.97 3.35
C TYR A 9 18.68 0.84 3.45
N ARG A 10 19.83 1.12 4.08
CA ARG A 10 20.98 0.20 4.14
C ARG A 10 21.30 -0.28 5.55
N ASP A 11 20.68 0.32 6.56
CA ASP A 11 20.89 0.01 7.98
C ASP A 11 20.08 -1.20 8.46
N GLY A 12 19.10 -1.66 7.67
CA GLY A 12 18.21 -2.76 8.06
C GLY A 12 17.17 -2.36 9.10
N GLU A 13 17.09 -1.08 9.45
CA GLU A 13 16.16 -0.57 10.44
C GLU A 13 14.77 -0.32 9.84
N PRO A 14 13.71 -0.29 10.66
CA PRO A 14 12.40 0.14 10.21
C PRO A 14 12.40 1.62 9.81
N HIS A 15 11.88 1.92 8.62
CA HIS A 15 11.74 3.29 8.12
C HIS A 15 10.30 3.57 7.67
N PRO A 16 9.84 4.84 7.66
CA PRO A 16 8.51 5.23 7.21
C PRO A 16 8.41 5.22 5.67
N ILE A 17 8.73 4.08 5.05
CA ILE A 17 8.85 3.91 3.59
C ILE A 17 7.61 4.40 2.83
N GLY A 18 6.41 4.21 3.39
CA GLY A 18 5.16 4.66 2.77
C GLY A 18 5.06 6.18 2.63
N ASP A 19 5.43 6.92 3.69
CA ASP A 19 5.39 8.38 3.69
C ASP A 19 6.47 8.96 2.78
N GLU A 20 7.67 8.39 2.82
CA GLU A 20 8.79 8.85 2.00
C GLU A 20 8.59 8.57 0.52
N MET A 21 8.12 7.37 0.15
CA MET A 21 7.75 7.06 -1.22
C MET A 21 6.61 7.95 -1.72
N THR A 22 5.64 8.26 -0.86
CA THR A 22 4.54 9.20 -1.21
C THR A 22 5.08 10.60 -1.49
N ARG A 23 5.93 11.15 -0.62
CA ARG A 23 6.57 12.46 -0.82
C ARG A 23 7.41 12.51 -2.09
N MET A 24 8.17 11.45 -2.37
CA MET A 24 8.95 11.30 -3.59
C MET A 24 8.09 11.33 -4.85
N LEU A 25 6.95 10.63 -4.88
CA LEU A 25 6.06 10.68 -6.04
C LEU A 25 5.37 12.04 -6.20
N GLN A 26 5.01 12.69 -5.09
CA GLN A 26 4.44 14.04 -5.15
C GLN A 26 5.40 15.05 -5.79
N SER A 27 6.70 14.97 -5.50
CA SER A 27 7.68 15.87 -6.13
C SER A 27 7.80 15.63 -7.64
N MET A 28 7.51 14.41 -8.12
CA MET A 28 7.53 14.04 -9.54
C MET A 28 6.21 14.28 -10.29
N LYS A 29 5.15 14.77 -9.63
CA LYS A 29 3.83 15.01 -10.25
C LYS A 29 3.91 15.89 -11.51
N HIS A 30 4.86 16.81 -11.57
CA HIS A 30 5.09 17.70 -12.72
C HIS A 30 5.49 16.95 -14.00
N ARG A 31 5.90 15.67 -13.90
CA ARG A 31 6.32 14.87 -15.05
C ARG A 31 5.14 14.20 -15.78
N GLY A 32 4.07 13.84 -15.09
CA GLY A 32 2.87 13.27 -15.71
C GLY A 32 1.74 12.99 -14.72
N PRO A 33 0.47 13.31 -15.06
CA PRO A 33 -0.66 13.17 -14.14
C PRO A 33 -1.39 11.82 -14.24
N ASP A 34 -1.07 10.99 -15.24
CA ASP A 34 -1.96 9.89 -15.65
C ASP A 34 -2.06 8.77 -14.60
N SER A 35 -0.92 8.32 -14.04
CA SER A 35 -0.91 7.27 -13.02
C SER A 35 0.39 7.24 -12.21
N THR A 36 0.35 6.54 -11.08
CA THR A 36 1.49 6.32 -10.18
C THR A 36 1.39 4.93 -9.57
N GLY A 37 2.53 4.28 -9.32
CA GLY A 37 2.59 2.96 -8.70
C GLY A 37 3.80 2.81 -7.79
N TYR A 38 3.72 1.86 -6.87
CA TYR A 38 4.78 1.52 -5.92
C TYR A 38 5.13 0.04 -6.06
N ALA A 39 6.41 -0.29 -5.97
CA ALA A 39 6.88 -1.65 -5.74
C ALA A 39 7.63 -1.68 -4.41
N LEU A 40 7.17 -2.52 -3.48
CA LEU A 40 7.77 -2.68 -2.16
C LEU A 40 8.46 -4.03 -2.10
N TYR A 41 9.79 -3.99 -1.93
CA TYR A 41 10.63 -5.16 -1.74
C TYR A 41 11.09 -5.20 -0.29
N GLY A 42 11.10 -6.39 0.30
CA GLY A 42 11.61 -6.64 1.63
C GLY A 42 12.24 -8.01 1.68
N ALA A 43 12.92 -8.33 2.78
CA ALA A 43 13.39 -9.68 3.01
C ALA A 43 12.21 -10.66 2.93
N ALA A 44 12.47 -11.84 2.36
CA ALA A 44 11.50 -12.92 2.42
C ALA A 44 11.19 -13.22 3.89
N PRO A 45 9.92 -13.46 4.25
CA PRO A 45 9.60 -13.81 5.62
C PRO A 45 10.38 -15.06 6.06
N GLU A 46 10.95 -14.98 7.26
CA GLU A 46 11.53 -16.16 7.91
C GLU A 46 10.41 -17.20 7.99
N ASN A 47 10.67 -18.42 7.52
CA ASN A 47 9.74 -19.57 7.50
C ASN A 47 8.80 -19.68 6.28
N GLY A 48 9.05 -18.99 5.18
CA GLY A 48 8.29 -19.20 3.93
C GLY A 48 6.84 -18.73 4.01
N SER A 49 6.53 -17.87 4.99
CA SER A 49 5.21 -17.23 5.06
C SER A 49 5.02 -16.25 3.90
N LEU A 50 3.76 -16.02 3.51
CA LEU A 50 3.38 -15.14 2.43
C LEU A 50 2.80 -13.84 2.98
N VAL A 51 3.16 -12.70 2.38
CA VAL A 51 2.59 -11.40 2.71
C VAL A 51 1.50 -11.06 1.68
N MET A 52 0.23 -11.13 2.10
CA MET A 52 -0.90 -10.66 1.29
C MET A 52 -1.22 -9.20 1.61
N ARG A 53 -1.16 -8.33 0.59
CA ARG A 53 -1.62 -6.94 0.66
C ARG A 53 -2.89 -6.80 -0.16
N TYR A 54 -3.94 -6.26 0.43
CA TYR A 54 -5.21 -6.03 -0.25
C TYR A 54 -5.77 -4.66 0.11
N LYS A 55 -6.56 -4.10 -0.81
CA LYS A 55 -7.10 -2.75 -0.71
C LYS A 55 -8.54 -2.81 -0.21
N LEU A 56 -8.82 -2.15 0.92
CA LEU A 56 -10.16 -2.13 1.51
C LEU A 56 -11.08 -1.05 0.93
N ALA A 57 -10.50 0.03 0.39
CA ALA A 57 -11.20 1.12 -0.27
C ALA A 57 -10.29 1.82 -1.29
N ASP A 58 -10.90 2.36 -2.34
CA ASP A 58 -10.26 3.19 -3.35
C ASP A 58 -10.13 4.65 -2.90
N ALA A 59 -9.25 5.40 -3.57
CA ALA A 59 -9.09 6.83 -3.31
C ALA A 59 -10.40 7.62 -3.50
N ASN A 60 -11.26 7.14 -4.41
CA ASN A 60 -12.55 7.73 -4.73
C ASN A 60 -13.72 7.06 -3.98
N THR A 61 -13.47 6.14 -3.05
CA THR A 61 -14.55 5.57 -2.23
C THR A 61 -15.18 6.68 -1.38
N PRO A 62 -16.52 6.87 -1.42
CA PRO A 62 -17.20 7.90 -0.65
C PRO A 62 -16.88 7.79 0.84
N ARG A 63 -16.55 8.93 1.47
CA ARG A 63 -16.31 9.04 2.92
C ARG A 63 -17.58 9.53 3.61
N ASP A 64 -18.62 8.73 3.48
CA ASP A 64 -19.95 8.91 4.09
C ASP A 64 -19.99 8.34 5.53
N PHE A 65 -21.11 8.54 6.23
CA PHE A 65 -21.30 8.04 7.60
C PHE A 65 -21.11 6.51 7.73
N GLU A 66 -21.34 5.76 6.65
CA GLU A 66 -21.20 4.30 6.62
C GLU A 66 -19.79 3.82 6.25
N PHE A 67 -18.87 4.73 5.89
CA PHE A 67 -17.56 4.39 5.35
C PHE A 67 -16.76 3.45 6.25
N GLU A 68 -16.69 3.76 7.55
CA GLU A 68 -15.95 2.92 8.49
C GLU A 68 -16.58 1.54 8.67
N GLU A 69 -17.92 1.45 8.69
CA GLU A 69 -18.62 0.18 8.83
C GLU A 69 -18.41 -0.70 7.60
N ARG A 70 -18.46 -0.10 6.40
CA ARG A 70 -18.15 -0.77 5.13
C ARG A 70 -16.72 -1.33 5.13
N LEU A 71 -15.73 -0.55 5.57
CA LEU A 71 -14.34 -1.00 5.73
C LEU A 71 -14.23 -2.18 6.70
N ARG A 72 -14.85 -2.08 7.89
CA ARG A 72 -14.84 -3.16 8.89
C ARG A 72 -15.49 -4.43 8.35
N ARG A 73 -16.59 -4.31 7.61
CA ARG A 73 -17.29 -5.44 6.98
C ARG A 73 -16.42 -6.13 5.94
N HIS A 74 -15.85 -5.39 5.00
CA HIS A 74 -14.97 -5.95 3.96
C HIS A 74 -13.75 -6.65 4.58
N ARG A 75 -13.16 -6.05 5.61
CA ARG A 75 -12.06 -6.67 6.36
C ARG A 75 -12.47 -8.00 6.98
N ARG A 76 -13.58 -8.03 7.72
CA ARG A 76 -14.08 -9.25 8.37
C ARG A 76 -14.35 -10.36 7.37
N GLU A 77 -14.89 -10.02 6.20
CA GLU A 77 -15.17 -11.00 5.15
C GLU A 77 -13.88 -11.66 4.64
N VAL A 78 -12.84 -10.87 4.36
CA VAL A 78 -11.54 -11.40 3.95
C VAL A 78 -10.93 -12.27 5.06
N GLU A 79 -10.91 -11.79 6.30
CA GLU A 79 -10.37 -12.54 7.45
C GLU A 79 -11.12 -13.86 7.67
N THR A 80 -12.45 -13.86 7.52
CA THR A 80 -13.29 -15.06 7.65
C THR A 80 -12.98 -16.10 6.59
N ARG A 81 -12.68 -15.66 5.35
CA ARG A 81 -12.30 -16.56 4.26
C ARG A 81 -10.89 -17.12 4.47
N LEU A 82 -9.95 -16.29 4.91
CA LEU A 82 -8.57 -16.72 5.20
C LEU A 82 -8.53 -17.73 6.34
N ALA A 83 -9.36 -17.59 7.37
CA ALA A 83 -9.42 -18.52 8.50
C ALA A 83 -9.92 -19.93 8.13
N ARG A 84 -10.42 -20.12 6.89
CA ARG A 84 -10.86 -21.42 6.36
C ARG A 84 -9.84 -22.10 5.45
N LEU A 85 -8.72 -21.43 5.16
CA LEU A 85 -7.59 -21.97 4.40
C LEU A 85 -6.63 -22.68 5.36
#